data_AF-A0A7V8X6D2-F1
#
_entry.id   AF-A0A7V8X6D2-F1
#
_cell.length_a   1.000
_cell.length_b   1.000
_cell.length_c   1.000
_cell.angle_alpha   90.00
_cell.angle_beta   90.00
_cell.angle_gamma   90.00
#
_symmetry.space_group_name_H-M   'P 1'
#
loop_
_entity.id
_entity.type
_entity.pdbx_description
1 polymer ?
#
loop_
_entity_poly.entity_id
_entity_poly.type
_entity_poly.pdbx_seq_one_letter_code
_entity_poly.pdbx_strand_id
1 'polypeptide(L)'
;YFGTGRLDPEVVTTVVGGVVDGCAANGMALIGGETAEMPDMYADGEYDLAGFIVGSVMDSDIVDGSKIEVDDVVIGLRSTGLHTNGYSLARKIIGLTGNSEKDRELLGQPLPGGCDGATVGEVLLAPHRSYVSDVLPLVRDGLVRGMAHITGGGLLDNLPRALPETCIARLDPTLWPTPAVFDYLVEAGRLSMAERYRVFNMGIGFVMVVAPEVVDEVMAGLDDGILIGSIIPRVTSDESAVQGLSC
;
A
#
# COMPACT_ATOMS: atom_id res chain seq x y z
N TYR A 1 -12.72 14.51 -7.47
CA TYR A 1 -12.96 15.78 -6.77
C TYR A 1 -11.62 16.40 -6.45
N PHE A 2 -11.42 17.65 -6.85
CA PHE A 2 -10.20 18.41 -6.62
C PHE A 2 -10.56 19.70 -5.88
N GLY A 3 -10.14 19.86 -4.63
CA GLY A 3 -10.34 21.07 -3.84
C GLY A 3 -9.03 21.82 -3.66
N THR A 4 -9.01 23.14 -3.76
CA THR A 4 -7.79 23.95 -3.51
C THR A 4 -8.13 25.34 -3.01
N GLY A 5 -7.17 26.04 -2.39
CA GLY A 5 -7.35 27.41 -1.93
C GLY A 5 -7.43 28.40 -3.09
N ARG A 6 -6.62 28.16 -4.12
CA ARG A 6 -6.59 28.94 -5.35
C ARG A 6 -6.29 28.02 -6.52
N LEU A 7 -7.11 28.10 -7.56
CA LEU A 7 -6.99 27.23 -8.72
C LEU A 7 -5.82 27.66 -9.60
N ASP A 8 -4.82 26.78 -9.69
CA ASP A 8 -3.73 26.85 -10.65
C ASP A 8 -4.02 25.88 -11.83
N PRO A 9 -4.30 26.40 -13.04
CA PRO A 9 -4.61 25.56 -14.19
C PRO A 9 -3.52 24.55 -14.55
N GLU A 10 -2.24 24.87 -14.34
CA GLU A 10 -1.12 23.98 -14.66
C GLU A 10 -1.07 22.79 -13.69
N VAL A 11 -1.27 23.07 -12.39
CA VAL A 11 -1.36 22.04 -11.35
C VAL A 11 -2.56 21.13 -11.60
N VAL A 12 -3.75 21.71 -11.86
CA VAL A 12 -4.97 20.95 -12.13
C VAL A 12 -4.78 20.05 -13.35
N THR A 13 -4.21 20.58 -14.44
CA THR A 13 -3.97 19.80 -15.66
C THR A 13 -3.04 18.63 -15.40
N THR A 14 -1.96 18.85 -14.63
CA THR A 14 -0.99 17.80 -14.29
C THR A 14 -1.64 16.71 -13.43
N VAL A 15 -2.39 17.08 -12.40
CA VAL A 15 -3.05 16.14 -11.49
C VAL A 15 -4.12 15.34 -12.23
N VAL A 16 -4.98 16.00 -13.02
CA VAL A 16 -6.01 15.32 -13.82
C VAL A 16 -5.37 14.39 -14.87
N GLY A 17 -4.26 14.79 -15.48
CA GLY A 17 -3.47 13.93 -16.37
C GLY A 17 -3.05 12.62 -15.69
N GLY A 18 -2.50 12.70 -14.48
CA GLY A 18 -2.14 11.51 -13.69
C GLY A 18 -3.34 10.63 -13.33
N VAL A 19 -4.51 11.21 -13.05
CA VAL A 19 -5.75 10.45 -12.84
C VAL A 19 -6.19 9.72 -14.11
N VAL A 20 -6.13 10.38 -15.26
CA VAL A 20 -6.45 9.79 -16.57
C VAL A 20 -5.51 8.62 -16.88
N ASP A 21 -4.20 8.81 -16.68
CA ASP A 21 -3.21 7.77 -16.89
C ASP A 21 -3.44 6.56 -15.97
N GLY A 22 -3.74 6.82 -14.69
CA GLY A 22 -4.11 5.80 -13.72
C GLY A 22 -5.38 5.02 -14.10
N CYS A 23 -6.41 5.71 -14.60
CA CYS A 23 -7.62 5.07 -15.11
C CYS A 23 -7.31 4.19 -16.33
N ALA A 24 -6.58 4.73 -17.31
CA ALA A 24 -6.23 4.02 -18.53
C ALA A 24 -5.39 2.76 -18.26
N ALA A 25 -4.38 2.87 -17.39
CA ALA A 25 -3.52 1.74 -17.00
C ALA A 25 -4.29 0.58 -16.34
N ASN A 26 -5.47 0.86 -15.79
CA ASN A 26 -6.32 -0.12 -15.10
C ASN A 26 -7.58 -0.49 -15.88
N GLY A 27 -7.69 -0.09 -17.15
CA GLY A 27 -8.87 -0.35 -17.97
C GLY A 27 -10.15 0.31 -17.44
N MET A 28 -10.02 1.40 -16.68
CA MET A 28 -11.12 2.15 -16.10
C MET A 28 -11.48 3.36 -16.97
N ALA A 29 -12.76 3.70 -17.03
CA ALA A 29 -13.23 4.94 -17.64
C ALA A 29 -13.33 6.05 -16.59
N LEU A 30 -12.75 7.23 -16.86
CA LEU A 30 -12.98 8.43 -16.06
C LEU A 30 -14.29 9.09 -16.51
N ILE A 31 -15.36 8.86 -15.75
CA ILE A 31 -16.73 9.28 -16.12
C ILE A 31 -17.04 10.74 -15.81
N GLY A 32 -16.26 11.39 -14.96
CA GLY A 32 -16.47 12.78 -14.56
C GLY A 32 -15.57 13.20 -13.41
N GLY A 33 -15.62 14.48 -13.08
CA GLY A 33 -14.86 15.10 -12.00
C GLY A 33 -15.50 16.43 -11.59
N GLU A 34 -15.07 16.94 -10.45
CA GLU A 34 -15.51 18.23 -9.90
C GLU A 34 -14.29 18.97 -9.36
N THR A 35 -14.27 20.29 -9.54
CA THR A 35 -13.20 21.18 -9.06
C THR A 35 -13.81 22.26 -8.16
N ALA A 36 -13.21 22.49 -6.99
CA ALA A 36 -13.69 23.47 -6.03
C ALA A 36 -12.54 24.40 -5.58
N GLU A 37 -12.81 25.71 -5.58
CA GLU A 37 -11.92 26.72 -5.02
C GLU A 37 -12.47 27.21 -3.67
N MET A 38 -11.70 27.02 -2.60
CA MET A 38 -12.08 27.27 -1.21
C MET A 38 -10.91 27.94 -0.44
N PRO A 39 -10.66 29.25 -0.66
CA PRO A 39 -9.49 29.96 -0.11
C PRO A 39 -9.49 30.06 1.42
N ASP A 40 -10.66 30.02 2.06
CA ASP A 40 -10.77 30.04 3.52
C ASP A 40 -10.49 28.66 4.15
N MET A 41 -10.42 27.60 3.33
CA MET A 41 -10.23 26.23 3.80
C MET A 41 -8.82 25.69 3.58
N TYR A 42 -8.26 25.90 2.39
CA TYR A 42 -6.95 25.39 2.03
C TYR A 42 -5.92 26.53 1.97
N ALA A 43 -4.70 26.27 2.44
CA ALA A 43 -3.63 27.23 2.30
C ALA A 43 -3.23 27.41 0.82
N ASP A 44 -2.55 28.51 0.52
CA ASP A 44 -2.04 28.78 -0.83
C ASP A 44 -1.07 27.67 -1.27
N GLY A 45 -1.29 27.13 -2.47
CA GLY A 45 -0.53 26.00 -3.01
C GLY A 45 -0.92 24.61 -2.47
N GLU A 46 -1.85 24.51 -1.52
CA GLU A 46 -2.39 23.22 -1.06
C GLU A 46 -3.64 22.82 -1.87
N TYR A 47 -3.78 21.52 -2.09
CA TYR A 47 -4.97 20.93 -2.69
C TYR A 47 -5.29 19.57 -2.08
N ASP A 48 -6.54 19.17 -2.25
CA ASP A 48 -7.08 17.88 -1.84
C ASP A 48 -7.65 17.15 -3.05
N LEU A 49 -7.32 15.87 -3.17
CA LEU A 49 -7.74 15.02 -4.27
C LEU A 49 -8.47 13.80 -3.71
N ALA A 50 -9.75 13.70 -4.02
CA ALA A 50 -10.57 12.54 -3.69
C ALA A 50 -11.10 11.87 -4.97
N GLY A 51 -11.00 10.55 -5.01
CA GLY A 51 -11.50 9.69 -6.08
C GLY A 51 -12.65 8.80 -5.62
N PHE A 52 -13.46 8.36 -6.57
CA PHE A 52 -14.53 7.39 -6.35
C PHE A 52 -14.47 6.35 -7.47
N ILE A 53 -14.48 5.07 -7.09
CA ILE A 53 -14.40 3.93 -8.01
C ILE A 53 -15.64 3.06 -7.82
N VAL A 54 -16.22 2.60 -8.92
CA VAL A 54 -17.31 1.63 -8.94
C VAL A 54 -16.85 0.39 -9.71
N GLY A 55 -17.08 -0.77 -9.11
CA GLY A 55 -16.89 -2.08 -9.74
C GLY A 55 -18.14 -2.94 -9.57
N SER A 56 -18.14 -4.09 -10.24
CA SER A 56 -19.20 -5.10 -10.11
C SER A 56 -18.58 -6.47 -9.94
N VAL A 57 -19.19 -7.29 -9.09
CA VAL A 57 -18.81 -8.68 -8.82
C VAL A 57 -20.08 -9.50 -8.66
N MET A 58 -20.06 -10.77 -9.04
CA MET A 58 -21.16 -11.69 -8.74
C MET A 58 -21.06 -12.14 -7.29
N ASP A 59 -22.18 -12.35 -6.61
CA ASP A 59 -22.18 -12.80 -5.21
C ASP A 59 -21.34 -14.07 -4.98
N SER A 60 -21.32 -14.99 -5.96
CA SER A 60 -20.53 -16.22 -5.92
C SER A 60 -19.02 -16.01 -5.98
N ASP A 61 -18.59 -14.87 -6.53
CA ASP A 61 -17.21 -14.56 -6.86
C ASP A 61 -16.59 -13.57 -5.84
N ILE A 62 -17.36 -13.20 -4.81
CA ILE A 62 -16.88 -12.37 -3.70
C ILE A 62 -15.80 -13.15 -2.94
N VAL A 63 -14.63 -12.52 -2.80
CA VAL A 63 -13.54 -12.96 -1.93
C VAL A 63 -13.62 -12.17 -0.63
N ASP A 64 -14.20 -12.79 0.40
CA ASP A 64 -14.43 -12.18 1.73
C ASP A 64 -13.56 -12.77 2.84
N GLY A 65 -12.67 -13.72 2.51
CA GLY A 65 -11.80 -14.39 3.47
C GLY A 65 -12.43 -15.57 4.21
N SER A 66 -13.74 -15.83 4.04
CA SER A 66 -14.44 -16.92 4.71
C SER A 66 -13.93 -18.32 4.32
N LYS A 67 -13.25 -18.43 3.18
CA LYS A 67 -12.66 -19.66 2.65
C LYS A 67 -11.21 -19.90 3.12
N ILE A 68 -10.64 -18.99 3.91
CA ILE A 68 -9.28 -19.17 4.44
C ILE A 68 -9.28 -20.30 5.47
N GLU A 69 -8.29 -21.17 5.37
CA GLU A 69 -8.10 -22.31 6.26
C GLU A 69 -6.68 -22.32 6.85
N VAL A 70 -6.50 -23.13 7.89
CA VAL A 70 -5.17 -23.45 8.42
C VAL A 70 -4.32 -24.08 7.33
N ASP A 71 -3.02 -23.77 7.35
CA ASP A 71 -2.00 -24.18 6.38
C ASP A 71 -2.04 -23.43 5.04
N ASP A 72 -3.04 -22.57 4.79
CA ASP A 72 -3.02 -21.66 3.64
C ASP A 72 -1.74 -20.81 3.60
N VAL A 73 -1.33 -20.45 2.40
CA VAL A 73 -0.09 -19.72 2.15
C VAL A 73 -0.37 -18.25 1.94
N VAL A 74 0.45 -17.40 2.55
CA VAL A 74 0.36 -15.95 2.44
C VAL A 74 1.39 -15.47 1.41
N ILE A 75 0.91 -14.84 0.35
CA ILE A 75 1.70 -14.27 -0.74
C ILE A 75 1.63 -12.75 -0.67
N GLY A 76 2.78 -12.09 -0.64
CA GLY A 76 2.91 -10.63 -0.69
C GLY A 76 3.32 -10.14 -2.07
N LEU A 77 2.77 -9.00 -2.50
CA LEU A 77 3.18 -8.27 -3.70
C LEU A 77 3.95 -7.01 -3.30
N ARG A 78 5.03 -6.70 -4.02
CA ARG A 78 5.90 -5.58 -3.64
C ARG A 78 5.19 -4.24 -3.79
N SER A 79 5.42 -3.37 -2.82
CA SER A 79 5.11 -1.94 -2.92
C SER A 79 6.16 -1.20 -3.74
N THR A 80 5.82 0.00 -4.21
CA THR A 80 6.73 0.93 -4.89
C THR A 80 7.37 1.93 -3.93
N GLY A 81 7.16 1.77 -2.61
CA GLY A 81 7.56 2.72 -1.58
C GLY A 81 6.45 2.89 -0.55
N LEU A 82 6.29 4.09 0.00
CA LEU A 82 5.29 4.38 1.04
C LEU A 82 3.84 4.27 0.54
N HIS A 83 3.64 4.22 -0.78
CA HIS A 83 2.34 4.35 -1.41
C HIS A 83 1.66 5.67 -1.03
N THR A 84 0.54 5.63 -0.31
CA THR A 84 -0.24 6.81 0.09
C THR A 84 -0.45 6.91 1.60
N ASN A 85 0.30 6.14 2.41
CA ASN A 85 0.13 6.10 3.87
C ASN A 85 1.45 6.38 4.61
N GLY A 86 1.36 6.84 5.85
CA GLY A 86 2.53 7.12 6.70
C GLY A 86 3.25 8.46 6.41
N TYR A 87 2.76 9.28 5.47
CA TYR A 87 3.42 10.55 5.08
C TYR A 87 3.54 11.55 6.24
N SER A 88 2.57 11.61 7.16
CA SER A 88 2.70 12.50 8.33
C SER A 88 3.92 12.15 9.19
N LEU A 89 4.20 10.86 9.39
CA LEU A 89 5.39 10.41 10.11
C LEU A 89 6.66 10.59 9.26
N ALA A 90 6.62 10.22 7.98
CA ALA A 90 7.76 10.33 7.08
C ALA A 90 8.25 11.79 6.95
N ARG A 91 7.33 12.75 6.72
CA ARG A 91 7.63 14.18 6.67
C ARG A 91 8.29 14.66 7.96
N LYS A 92 7.80 14.21 9.12
CA LYS A 92 8.38 14.55 10.43
C LYS A 92 9.79 13.99 10.61
N ILE A 93 10.03 12.74 10.22
CA ILE A 93 11.35 12.08 10.35
C ILE A 93 12.38 12.74 9.44
N ILE A 94 11.99 13.04 8.19
CA ILE A 94 12.85 13.73 7.22
C ILE A 94 13.11 15.18 7.63
N GLY A 95 12.21 15.76 8.43
CA GLY A 95 12.34 17.13 8.92
C GLY A 95 11.77 18.16 7.96
N LEU A 96 10.75 17.81 7.17
CA LEU A 96 10.04 18.79 6.34
C LEU A 96 9.28 19.76 7.24
N THR A 97 9.39 21.04 6.93
CA THR A 97 8.96 22.15 7.80
C THR A 97 7.81 22.97 7.22
N GLY A 98 7.45 22.74 5.95
CA GLY A 98 6.57 23.62 5.18
C GLY A 98 7.29 24.81 4.56
N ASN A 99 8.58 25.02 4.85
CA ASN A 99 9.40 25.99 4.13
C ASN A 99 9.80 25.39 2.77
N SER A 100 9.14 25.84 1.70
CA SER A 100 9.29 25.25 0.37
C SER A 100 10.73 25.23 -0.16
N GLU A 101 11.56 26.22 0.16
CA GLU A 101 12.95 26.27 -0.29
C GLU A 101 13.79 25.18 0.39
N LYS A 102 13.73 25.12 1.73
CA LYS A 102 14.45 24.12 2.53
C LYS A 102 13.97 22.71 2.26
N ASP A 103 12.65 22.54 2.17
CA ASP A 103 12.05 21.23 1.94
C ASP A 103 12.44 20.70 0.54
N ARG A 104 12.49 21.56 -0.50
CA ARG A 104 12.97 21.16 -1.83
C ARG A 104 14.45 20.78 -1.84
N GLU A 105 15.29 21.47 -1.07
CA GLU A 105 16.70 21.08 -0.92
C GLU A 105 16.82 19.68 -0.33
N LEU A 106 16.11 19.39 0.79
CA LEU A 106 16.11 18.07 1.42
C LEU A 106 15.56 16.98 0.49
N LEU A 107 14.44 17.26 -0.19
CA LEU A 107 13.83 16.32 -1.13
C LEU A 107 14.73 16.05 -2.35
N GLY A 108 15.61 16.98 -2.73
CA GLY A 108 16.57 16.82 -3.82
C GLY A 108 17.84 16.05 -3.44
N GLN A 109 18.04 15.71 -2.15
CA GLN A 109 19.20 14.93 -1.73
C GLN A 109 19.02 13.44 -2.09
N PRO A 110 20.11 12.71 -2.38
CA PRO A 110 20.05 11.26 -2.55
C PRO A 110 19.46 10.58 -1.32
N LEU A 111 18.62 9.56 -1.52
CA LEU A 111 18.12 8.76 -0.41
C LEU A 111 19.29 8.01 0.27
N PRO A 112 19.48 8.15 1.59
CA PRO A 112 20.47 7.36 2.31
C PRO A 112 20.20 5.85 2.14
N GLY A 113 21.23 5.10 1.73
CA GLY A 113 21.11 3.66 1.47
C GLY A 113 20.45 3.29 0.13
N GLY A 114 20.02 4.26 -0.67
CA GLY A 114 19.52 4.02 -2.02
C GLY A 114 20.64 3.62 -3.00
N CYS A 115 20.35 2.69 -3.91
CA CYS A 115 21.32 2.16 -4.88
C CYS A 115 21.39 2.92 -6.20
N ASP A 116 20.31 3.63 -6.59
CA ASP A 116 20.16 4.15 -7.96
C ASP A 116 20.33 5.67 -8.06
N GLY A 117 20.81 6.32 -7.00
CA GLY A 117 20.95 7.77 -6.92
C GLY A 117 19.63 8.54 -6.85
N ALA A 118 18.50 7.82 -6.73
CA ALA A 118 17.18 8.41 -6.54
C ALA A 118 17.16 9.33 -5.32
N THR A 119 16.53 10.47 -5.48
CA THR A 119 16.37 11.47 -4.44
C THR A 119 15.29 11.08 -3.43
N VAL A 120 15.32 11.67 -2.24
CA VAL A 120 14.26 11.48 -1.23
C VAL A 120 12.89 11.82 -1.81
N GLY A 121 12.79 12.89 -2.59
CA GLY A 121 11.55 13.33 -3.25
C GLY A 121 11.03 12.34 -4.29
N GLU A 122 11.88 11.81 -5.16
CA GLU A 122 11.47 10.83 -6.17
C GLU A 122 10.95 9.55 -5.52
N VAL A 123 11.61 9.06 -4.48
CA VAL A 123 11.20 7.85 -3.76
C VAL A 123 9.90 8.07 -2.99
N LEU A 124 9.75 9.24 -2.35
CA LEU A 124 8.50 9.58 -1.66
C LEU A 124 7.34 9.81 -2.62
N LEU A 125 7.57 10.32 -3.83
CA LEU A 125 6.51 10.59 -4.81
C LEU A 125 6.29 9.43 -5.77
N ALA A 126 6.96 8.29 -5.57
CA ALA A 126 6.74 7.07 -6.34
C ALA A 126 5.24 6.71 -6.33
N PRO A 127 4.59 6.57 -7.51
CA PRO A 127 3.15 6.33 -7.57
C PRO A 127 2.75 5.07 -6.81
N HIS A 128 1.57 5.12 -6.17
CA HIS A 128 0.97 3.93 -5.56
C HIS A 128 0.70 2.90 -6.66
N ARG A 129 1.36 1.74 -6.59
CA ARG A 129 1.16 0.63 -7.52
C ARG A 129 -0.29 0.13 -7.49
N SER A 130 -0.91 0.03 -8.66
CA SER A 130 -2.13 -0.76 -8.80
C SER A 130 -1.79 -2.25 -8.89
N TYR A 131 -2.60 -3.08 -8.25
CA TYR A 131 -2.47 -4.54 -8.25
C TYR A 131 -3.52 -5.24 -9.11
N VAL A 132 -4.36 -4.46 -9.83
CA VAL A 132 -5.50 -5.00 -10.58
C VAL A 132 -5.05 -5.98 -11.66
N SER A 133 -3.99 -5.67 -12.42
CA SER A 133 -3.47 -6.54 -13.48
C SER A 133 -3.00 -7.90 -12.95
N ASP A 134 -2.43 -7.90 -11.74
CA ASP A 134 -1.77 -9.06 -11.15
C ASP A 134 -2.80 -9.94 -10.42
N VAL A 135 -3.73 -9.31 -9.71
CA VAL A 135 -4.66 -9.99 -8.79
C VAL A 135 -5.96 -10.39 -9.47
N LEU A 136 -6.50 -9.56 -10.38
CA LEU A 136 -7.83 -9.80 -10.94
C LEU A 136 -7.94 -11.12 -11.75
N PRO A 137 -6.94 -11.54 -12.54
CA PRO A 137 -6.98 -12.85 -13.20
C PRO A 137 -7.07 -14.00 -12.19
N LEU A 138 -6.22 -13.98 -11.15
CA LEU A 138 -6.17 -15.01 -10.11
C LEU A 138 -7.47 -15.11 -9.31
N VAL A 139 -8.11 -13.98 -9.05
CA VAL A 139 -9.43 -13.92 -8.41
C VAL A 139 -10.51 -14.55 -9.31
N ARG A 140 -10.49 -14.23 -10.62
CA ARG A 140 -11.44 -14.80 -11.59
C ARG A 140 -11.29 -16.30 -11.78
N ASP A 141 -10.07 -16.81 -11.63
CA ASP A 141 -9.77 -18.24 -11.69
C ASP A 141 -10.09 -18.97 -10.36
N GLY A 142 -10.54 -18.23 -9.34
CA GLY A 142 -10.96 -18.80 -8.06
C GLY A 142 -9.80 -19.27 -7.18
N LEU A 143 -8.58 -18.80 -7.45
CA LEU A 143 -7.35 -19.24 -6.77
C LEU A 143 -7.11 -18.53 -5.42
N VAL A 144 -7.81 -17.42 -5.18
CA VAL A 144 -7.61 -16.56 -4.00
C VAL A 144 -8.71 -16.80 -2.96
N ARG A 145 -8.31 -17.20 -1.75
CA ARG A 145 -9.22 -17.42 -0.60
C ARG A 145 -9.46 -16.15 0.21
N GLY A 146 -8.48 -15.26 0.24
CA GLY A 146 -8.57 -13.94 0.88
C GLY A 146 -7.51 -13.00 0.37
N MET A 147 -7.70 -11.70 0.59
CA MET A 147 -6.75 -10.68 0.16
C MET A 147 -6.83 -9.42 1.03
N ALA A 148 -5.72 -8.70 1.14
CA ALA A 148 -5.65 -7.46 1.90
C ALA A 148 -4.78 -6.43 1.18
N HIS A 149 -5.33 -5.22 1.00
CA HIS A 149 -4.57 -4.07 0.54
C HIS A 149 -3.88 -3.39 1.73
N ILE A 150 -2.55 -3.30 1.69
CA ILE A 150 -1.76 -2.82 2.82
C ILE A 150 -1.67 -1.30 2.77
N THR A 151 -2.52 -0.64 3.56
CA THR A 151 -2.68 0.82 3.59
C THR A 151 -2.41 1.36 5.00
N GLY A 152 -3.23 2.29 5.50
CA GLY A 152 -3.12 2.79 6.88
C GLY A 152 -3.29 1.65 7.88
N GLY A 153 -2.40 1.59 8.87
CA GLY A 153 -2.35 0.48 9.84
C GLY A 153 -1.45 -0.71 9.40
N GLY A 154 -0.92 -0.67 8.17
CA GLY A 154 0.09 -1.62 7.68
C GLY A 154 -0.39 -3.08 7.69
N LEU A 155 0.56 -4.02 7.75
CA LEU A 155 0.26 -5.45 7.76
C LEU A 155 -0.52 -5.87 9.02
N LEU A 156 -0.22 -5.22 10.15
CA LEU A 156 -0.79 -5.57 11.45
C LEU A 156 -2.29 -5.24 11.55
N ASP A 157 -2.79 -4.20 10.88
CA ASP A 157 -4.20 -3.82 10.96
C ASP A 157 -5.01 -4.25 9.72
N ASN A 158 -4.39 -4.40 8.54
CA ASN A 158 -5.11 -4.70 7.30
C ASN A 158 -5.31 -6.20 7.06
N LEU A 159 -4.27 -7.01 7.24
CA LEU A 159 -4.38 -8.46 7.00
C LEU A 159 -5.40 -9.16 7.90
N PRO A 160 -5.52 -8.84 9.22
CA PRO A 160 -6.54 -9.44 10.07
C PRO A 160 -7.99 -9.28 9.59
N ARG A 161 -8.29 -8.21 8.82
CA ARG A 161 -9.64 -7.94 8.33
C ARG A 161 -10.12 -8.96 7.31
N ALA A 162 -9.19 -9.69 6.69
CA ALA A 162 -9.47 -10.76 5.75
C ALA A 162 -9.44 -12.15 6.40
N LEU A 163 -9.05 -12.27 7.67
CA LEU A 163 -8.88 -13.57 8.33
C LEU A 163 -10.16 -13.98 9.10
N PRO A 164 -10.56 -15.25 9.04
CA PRO A 164 -11.53 -15.81 9.98
C PRO A 164 -11.05 -15.67 11.42
N GLU A 165 -11.99 -15.59 12.38
CA GLU A 165 -11.66 -15.48 13.81
C GLU A 165 -10.83 -16.67 14.33
N THR A 166 -10.89 -17.81 13.65
CA THR A 166 -10.16 -19.05 13.98
C THR A 166 -8.74 -19.10 13.42
N CYS A 167 -8.30 -18.08 12.69
CA CYS A 167 -7.04 -18.08 11.96
C CYS A 167 -6.12 -16.93 12.40
N ILE A 168 -4.81 -17.16 12.30
CA ILE A 168 -3.74 -16.16 12.46
C ILE A 168 -2.85 -16.23 11.23
N ALA A 169 -2.38 -15.10 10.72
CA ALA A 169 -1.30 -15.07 9.75
C ALA A 169 0.06 -15.02 10.47
N ARG A 170 0.89 -16.04 10.29
CA ARG A 170 2.28 -16.04 10.74
C ARG A 170 3.18 -15.65 9.58
N LEU A 171 3.80 -14.48 9.69
CA LEU A 171 4.65 -13.90 8.66
C LEU A 171 6.12 -14.00 9.06
N ASP A 172 7.02 -14.09 8.08
CA ASP A 172 8.46 -14.08 8.30
C ASP A 172 9.09 -12.87 7.55
N PRO A 173 9.45 -11.79 8.27
CA PRO A 173 9.99 -10.58 7.66
C PRO A 173 11.36 -10.76 7.00
N THR A 174 12.00 -11.91 7.17
CA THR A 174 13.26 -12.22 6.48
C THR A 174 13.05 -12.69 5.03
N LEU A 175 11.80 -12.99 4.63
CA LEU A 175 11.47 -13.52 3.31
C LEU A 175 11.35 -12.47 2.20
N TRP A 176 11.31 -11.18 2.55
CA TRP A 176 11.32 -10.10 1.56
C TRP A 176 12.35 -9.02 1.90
N PRO A 177 12.94 -8.39 0.88
CA PRO A 177 13.82 -7.25 1.12
C PRO A 177 12.99 -6.06 1.59
N THR A 178 13.45 -5.38 2.64
CA THR A 178 12.90 -4.07 3.03
C THR A 178 13.47 -3.00 2.09
N PRO A 179 12.62 -2.20 1.41
CA PRO A 179 13.11 -1.08 0.61
C PRO A 179 13.88 -0.06 1.46
N ALA A 180 14.98 0.49 0.90
CA ALA A 180 15.90 1.38 1.61
C ALA A 180 15.22 2.60 2.27
N VAL A 181 14.12 3.10 1.69
CA VAL A 181 13.35 4.20 2.28
C VAL A 181 12.82 3.86 3.67
N PHE A 182 12.39 2.61 3.89
CA PHE A 182 11.89 2.19 5.18
C PHE A 182 13.02 1.98 6.17
N ASP A 183 14.16 1.42 5.75
CA ASP A 183 15.34 1.32 6.61
C ASP A 183 15.78 2.70 7.11
N TYR A 184 15.89 3.67 6.18
CA TYR A 184 16.19 5.05 6.51
C TYR A 184 15.17 5.65 7.50
N LEU A 185 13.86 5.52 7.22
CA LEU A 185 12.82 6.08 8.08
C LEU A 185 12.79 5.41 9.47
N VAL A 186 13.00 4.09 9.53
CA VAL A 186 13.04 3.33 10.78
C VAL A 186 14.25 3.75 11.62
N GLU A 187 15.43 3.88 11.02
CA GLU A 187 16.65 4.27 11.71
C GLU A 187 16.57 5.73 12.19
N ALA A 188 16.26 6.66 11.27
CA ALA A 188 16.17 8.08 11.57
C ALA A 188 15.05 8.40 12.58
N GLY A 189 13.91 7.69 12.46
CA GLY A 189 12.76 7.83 13.37
C GLY A 189 12.87 7.03 14.67
N ARG A 190 13.87 6.14 14.79
CA ARG A 190 14.03 5.19 15.90
C ARG A 190 12.76 4.36 16.17
N LEU A 191 12.14 3.88 15.09
CA LEU A 191 10.84 3.20 15.16
C LEU A 191 10.98 1.77 15.71
N SER A 192 10.11 1.42 16.65
CA SER A 192 10.02 0.04 17.13
C SER A 192 9.56 -0.93 16.02
N MET A 193 9.70 -2.23 16.25
CA MET A 193 9.19 -3.26 15.34
C MET A 193 7.66 -3.17 15.18
N ALA A 194 6.92 -2.94 16.27
CA ALA A 194 5.47 -2.79 16.18
C ALA A 194 5.06 -1.52 15.41
N GLU A 195 5.72 -0.38 15.66
CA GLU A 195 5.38 0.88 15.00
C GLU A 195 5.64 0.83 13.50
N ARG A 196 6.77 0.26 13.05
CA ARG A 196 7.10 0.25 11.62
C ARG A 196 6.06 -0.53 10.79
N TYR A 197 5.62 -1.69 11.26
CA TYR A 197 4.63 -2.53 10.56
C TYR A 197 3.19 -2.07 10.74
N ARG A 198 2.94 -1.16 11.68
CA ARG A 198 1.65 -0.49 11.85
C ARG A 198 1.54 0.78 11.00
N VAL A 199 2.64 1.48 10.76
CA VAL A 199 2.61 2.74 10.01
C VAL A 199 2.88 2.53 8.53
N PHE A 200 3.84 1.67 8.20
CA PHE A 200 4.30 1.46 6.84
C PHE A 200 3.96 0.06 6.33
N ASN A 201 3.87 -0.07 5.01
CA ASN A 201 3.69 -1.35 4.33
C ASN A 201 4.98 -2.21 4.34
N MET A 202 6.13 -1.61 4.69
CA MET A 202 7.44 -2.26 4.84
C MET A 202 7.87 -3.10 3.62
N GLY A 203 7.46 -2.68 2.42
CA GLY A 203 7.79 -3.35 1.17
C GLY A 203 6.67 -4.20 0.60
N ILE A 204 5.65 -4.57 1.37
CA ILE A 204 4.51 -5.39 0.90
C ILE A 204 3.27 -4.52 0.78
N GLY A 205 2.85 -4.22 -0.45
CA GLY A 205 1.69 -3.35 -0.68
C GLY A 205 0.36 -4.09 -0.79
N PHE A 206 0.38 -5.38 -1.12
CA PHE A 206 -0.82 -6.19 -1.23
C PHE A 206 -0.53 -7.62 -0.79
N VAL A 207 -1.53 -8.29 -0.23
CA VAL A 207 -1.42 -9.68 0.25
C VAL A 207 -2.56 -10.51 -0.33
N MET A 208 -2.25 -11.75 -0.71
CA MET A 208 -3.21 -12.79 -1.05
C MET A 208 -3.00 -14.00 -0.13
N VAL A 209 -4.09 -14.68 0.19
CA VAL A 209 -4.10 -15.96 0.91
C VAL A 209 -4.66 -17.01 -0.04
N VAL A 210 -3.91 -18.08 -0.26
CA VAL A 210 -4.21 -19.11 -1.25
C VAL A 210 -4.04 -20.51 -0.65
N ALA A 211 -4.72 -21.49 -1.23
CA ALA A 211 -4.56 -22.88 -0.83
C ALA A 211 -3.14 -23.37 -1.14
N PRO A 212 -2.55 -24.27 -0.34
CA PRO A 212 -1.22 -24.83 -0.60
C PRO A 212 -1.09 -25.46 -1.98
N GLU A 213 -2.16 -26.07 -2.49
CA GLU A 213 -2.16 -26.82 -3.75
C GLU A 213 -2.09 -25.93 -4.99
N VAL A 214 -2.44 -24.64 -4.86
CA VAL A 214 -2.47 -23.69 -5.99
C VAL A 214 -1.33 -22.67 -5.95
N VAL A 215 -0.41 -22.78 -4.99
CA VAL A 215 0.70 -21.82 -4.82
C VAL A 215 1.54 -21.70 -6.08
N ASP A 216 1.96 -22.83 -6.67
CA ASP A 216 2.81 -22.82 -7.86
C ASP A 216 2.10 -22.17 -9.06
N GLU A 217 0.80 -22.41 -9.22
CA GLU A 217 -0.03 -21.81 -10.27
C GLU A 217 -0.16 -20.30 -10.07
N VAL A 218 -0.44 -19.86 -8.84
CA VAL A 218 -0.54 -18.44 -8.50
C VAL A 218 0.79 -17.73 -8.72
N MET A 219 1.89 -18.31 -8.24
CA MET A 219 3.23 -17.72 -8.39
C MET A 219 3.67 -17.65 -9.85
N ALA A 220 3.26 -18.59 -10.70
CA ALA A 220 3.52 -18.54 -12.14
C ALA A 220 2.79 -17.39 -12.85
N GLY A 221 1.69 -16.90 -12.28
CA GLY A 221 0.92 -15.74 -12.78
C GLY A 221 1.41 -14.39 -12.25
N LEU A 222 2.44 -14.36 -11.39
CA LEU A 222 2.92 -13.15 -10.74
C LEU A 222 4.36 -12.84 -11.13
N ASP A 223 4.64 -11.58 -11.49
CA ASP A 223 6.00 -11.14 -11.81
C ASP A 223 6.88 -11.01 -10.55
N ASP A 224 6.30 -10.65 -9.40
CA ASP A 224 7.03 -10.33 -8.19
C ASP A 224 6.36 -10.78 -6.89
N GLY A 225 5.59 -11.87 -6.97
CA GLY A 225 5.03 -12.55 -5.80
C GLY A 225 6.11 -13.07 -4.87
N ILE A 226 5.88 -12.99 -3.56
CA ILE A 226 6.77 -13.51 -2.52
C ILE A 226 5.96 -14.33 -1.54
N LEU A 227 6.42 -15.53 -1.21
CA LEU A 227 5.88 -16.28 -0.08
C LEU A 227 6.35 -15.58 1.21
N ILE A 228 5.42 -15.02 1.97
CA ILE A 228 5.74 -14.20 3.15
C ILE A 228 5.30 -14.85 4.47
N GLY A 229 4.56 -15.96 4.41
CA GLY A 229 4.08 -16.65 5.59
C GLY A 229 3.01 -17.69 5.32
N SER A 230 2.34 -18.12 6.38
CA SER A 230 1.24 -19.09 6.33
C SER A 230 0.17 -18.79 7.37
N ILE A 231 -0.99 -19.42 7.20
CA ILE A 231 -2.11 -19.36 8.14
C ILE A 231 -1.97 -20.49 9.16
N ILE A 232 -2.15 -20.16 10.43
CA ILE A 232 -2.08 -21.09 11.56
C ILE A 232 -3.39 -21.01 12.39
N PRO A 233 -3.68 -22.03 13.23
CA PRO A 233 -4.83 -21.97 14.12
C PRO A 233 -4.70 -20.84 15.14
N ARG A 234 -5.81 -20.15 15.40
CA ARG A 234 -5.97 -19.27 16.56
C ARG A 234 -6.49 -20.07 17.74
N VAL A 235 -5.77 -20.05 18.85
CA VAL A 235 -6.12 -20.80 20.07
C VAL A 235 -6.95 -19.94 21.02
N THR A 236 -6.66 -18.65 21.12
CA THR A 236 -7.42 -17.71 21.96
C THR A 236 -7.71 -16.38 21.28
N SER A 237 -8.79 -15.73 21.68
CA SER A 237 -9.19 -14.41 21.14
C SER A 237 -8.21 -13.29 21.49
N ASP A 238 -7.35 -13.48 22.50
CA ASP A 238 -6.37 -12.49 22.93
C ASP A 238 -5.08 -12.53 22.09
N GLU A 239 -4.90 -13.57 21.28
CA GLU A 239 -3.76 -13.66 20.35
C GLU A 239 -3.86 -12.60 19.26
N SER A 240 -2.71 -12.01 18.92
CA SER A 240 -2.59 -11.17 17.73
C SER A 240 -2.92 -11.98 16.49
N ALA A 241 -3.79 -11.44 15.64
CA ALA A 241 -4.16 -12.05 14.35
C ALA A 241 -3.02 -12.06 13.33
N VAL A 242 -1.93 -11.31 13.60
CA VAL A 242 -0.66 -11.38 12.85
C VAL A 242 0.49 -11.64 13.81
N GLN A 243 1.32 -12.63 13.49
CA GLN A 243 2.51 -13.04 14.25
C GLN A 243 3.78 -12.98 13.39
N GLY A 244 4.94 -12.92 14.04
CA GLY A 244 6.27 -13.01 13.40
C GLY A 244 6.85 -11.69 12.89
N LEU A 245 6.06 -10.61 12.85
CA LEU A 245 6.55 -9.26 12.52
C LEU A 245 7.15 -8.49 13.70
N SER A 246 6.87 -8.94 14.92
CA SER A 246 7.42 -8.38 16.16
C SER A 246 7.93 -9.55 16.99
N CYS A 247 9.24 -9.57 17.25
CA CYS A 247 9.86 -10.55 18.15
C CYS A 247 9.24 -10.51 19.54
#